data_AF-A0A967DBU2-F1
#
_entry.id   AF-A0A967DBU2-F1
#
_cell.length_a   1.000
_cell.length_b   1.000
_cell.length_c   1.000
_cell.angle_alpha   90.00
_cell.angle_beta   90.00
_cell.angle_gamma   90.00
#
_symmetry.space_group_name_H-M   'P 1'
#
loop_
_entity.id
_entity.type
_entity.pdbx_description
1 polymer ?
#
loop_
_entity_poly.entity_id
_entity_poly.type
_entity_poly.pdbx_seq_one_letter_code
_entity_poly.pdbx_strand_id
1 'polypeptide(L)'
;MKTSVPTSIWAIEILGIAGIAFWIVTIIRGLLEGAGNTLTTLVVGLMLGGAHAMVALGARHQSVAYVYAIGFIFVGDLLLAIFVDVRALTLVAFTIVLAALAASNSARRWLRSTSNPA
;
A
#
# COMPACT_ATOMS: atom_id res chain seq x y z
N MET A 1 14.35 -15.67 -21.52
CA MET A 1 13.31 -14.69 -21.95
C MET A 1 13.20 -13.62 -20.86
N LYS A 2 13.36 -12.33 -21.17
CA LYS A 2 13.03 -11.26 -20.20
C LYS A 2 11.52 -11.28 -20.01
N THR A 3 11.03 -11.78 -18.89
CA THR A 3 9.61 -11.65 -18.51
C THR A 3 9.33 -10.18 -18.32
N SER A 4 8.55 -9.57 -19.22
CA SER A 4 8.07 -8.20 -19.02
C SER A 4 7.20 -8.15 -17.76
N VAL A 5 7.43 -7.13 -16.92
CA VAL A 5 6.63 -6.92 -15.72
C VAL A 5 5.17 -6.67 -16.14
N PRO A 6 4.19 -7.42 -15.61
CA PRO A 6 2.78 -7.22 -15.99
C PRO A 6 2.30 -5.81 -15.63
N THR A 7 1.38 -5.28 -16.42
CA THR A 7 0.78 -3.96 -16.18
C THR A 7 0.11 -3.85 -14.80
N SER A 8 -0.47 -4.94 -14.29
CA SER A 8 -1.05 -4.97 -12.94
C SER A 8 0.01 -4.76 -11.84
N ILE A 9 1.24 -5.23 -12.04
CA ILE A 9 2.34 -5.04 -11.09
C ILE A 9 2.83 -3.59 -11.13
N TRP A 10 2.94 -3.02 -12.34
CA TRP A 10 3.24 -1.59 -12.50
C TRP A 10 2.19 -0.71 -11.82
N ALA A 11 0.90 -1.04 -11.97
CA ALA A 11 -0.17 -0.32 -11.30
C ALA A 11 -0.05 -0.42 -9.78
N ILE A 12 0.22 -1.61 -9.23
CA ILE A 12 0.45 -1.80 -7.78
C ILE A 12 1.66 -0.99 -7.30
N GLU A 13 2.76 -0.97 -8.07
CA GLU A 13 3.97 -0.21 -7.72
C GLU A 13 3.68 1.30 -7.68
N ILE A 14 3.01 1.84 -8.71
CA ILE A 14 2.63 3.25 -8.79
C ILE A 14 1.68 3.63 -7.65
N LEU A 15 0.66 2.81 -7.39
CA LEU A 15 -0.29 3.06 -6.30
C LEU A 15 0.37 2.97 -4.93
N GLY A 16 1.31 2.03 -4.74
CA GLY A 16 2.14 1.97 -3.54
C GLY A 16 2.93 3.26 -3.34
N ILE A 17 3.64 3.73 -4.37
CA ILE A 17 4.40 4.99 -4.32
C ILE A 17 3.48 6.18 -4.02
N ALA A 18 2.30 6.24 -4.63
CA ALA A 18 1.32 7.30 -4.37
C ALA A 18 0.90 7.35 -2.90
N GLY A 19 0.66 6.20 -2.27
CA GLY A 19 0.33 6.18 -0.85
C GLY A 19 1.51 6.51 0.09
N ILE A 20 2.76 6.22 -0.30
CA ILE A 20 3.94 6.74 0.41
C ILE A 20 3.92 8.29 0.39
N ALA A 21 3.73 8.87 -0.80
CA ALA A 21 3.68 10.32 -0.96
C ALA A 21 2.53 10.94 -0.15
N PHE A 22 1.36 10.32 -0.14
CA PHE A 22 0.22 10.73 0.68
C PHE A 22 0.57 10.80 2.18
N TRP A 23 1.20 9.76 2.72
CA TRP A 23 1.57 9.74 4.14
C TRP A 23 2.66 10.76 4.48
N ILE A 24 3.65 10.95 3.60
CA ILE A 24 4.66 12.01 3.77
C ILE A 24 3.98 13.38 3.85
N VAL A 25 3.08 13.70 2.92
CA VAL A 25 2.35 14.98 2.92
C VAL A 25 1.50 15.14 4.18
N THR A 26 0.82 14.08 4.62
CA THR A 26 -0.02 14.07 5.81
C THR A 26 0.80 14.34 7.08
N ILE A 27 1.95 13.69 7.22
CA ILE A 27 2.89 13.90 8.33
C ILE A 27 3.40 15.34 8.33
N ILE A 28 3.88 15.84 7.19
CA ILE A 28 4.41 17.21 7.08
C ILE A 28 3.33 18.23 7.43
N ARG A 29 2.10 18.07 6.92
CA ARG A 29 0.99 18.96 7.28
C ARG A 29 0.68 18.91 8.76
N GLY A 30 0.59 17.72 9.36
CA GLY A 30 0.33 17.57 10.79
C GLY A 30 1.38 18.27 11.66
N LEU A 31 2.65 18.18 11.27
CA LEU A 31 3.77 18.87 11.94
C LEU A 31 3.67 20.39 11.82
N LEU A 32 3.35 20.91 10.63
CA LEU A 32 3.24 22.35 10.37
C LEU A 32 2.01 22.99 11.03
N GLU A 33 0.90 22.26 11.09
CA GLU A 33 -0.36 22.71 11.70
C GLU A 33 -0.35 22.61 13.23
N GLY A 34 0.71 22.03 13.83
CA GLY A 34 0.89 21.96 15.28
C GLY A 34 -0.18 21.10 15.98
N ALA A 35 -0.67 20.05 15.33
CA ALA A 35 -1.81 19.28 15.82
C ALA A 35 -1.49 18.58 17.16
N GLY A 36 -2.43 18.58 18.10
CA GLY A 36 -2.25 17.95 19.42
C GLY A 36 -1.97 16.43 19.37
N ASN A 37 -2.26 15.78 18.24
CA ASN A 37 -2.03 14.35 18.00
C ASN A 37 -0.84 14.07 17.05
N THR A 38 0.06 15.04 16.84
CA THR A 38 1.17 14.95 15.87
C THR A 38 2.01 13.68 16.01
N LEU A 39 2.32 13.24 17.24
CA LEU A 39 3.08 12.00 17.46
C LEU A 39 2.32 10.76 16.98
N THR A 40 1.02 10.68 17.25
CA THR A 40 0.17 9.58 16.80
C THR A 40 0.09 9.57 15.27
N THR A 41 -0.11 10.73 14.64
CA THR A 41 -0.12 10.88 13.19
C THR A 41 1.21 10.45 12.56
N LEU A 42 2.34 10.80 13.19
CA LEU A 42 3.66 10.37 12.75
C LEU A 42 3.81 8.85 12.81
N VAL A 43 3.47 8.21 13.94
CA VAL A 43 3.59 6.75 14.10
C VAL A 43 2.70 6.02 13.09
N VAL A 44 1.41 6.39 13.01
CA VAL A 44 0.47 5.79 12.07
C VAL A 44 0.93 5.99 10.62
N GLY A 45 1.39 7.19 10.29
CA GLY A 45 1.84 7.50 8.94
C GLY A 45 3.13 6.79 8.55
N LEU A 46 4.05 6.58 9.48
CA LEU A 46 5.24 5.76 9.23
C LEU A 46 4.87 4.28 9.05
N MET A 47 3.93 3.76 9.82
CA MET A 47 3.46 2.38 9.68
C MET A 47 2.75 2.15 8.35
N LEU A 48 1.78 2.98 8.00
CA LEU A 48 0.99 2.83 6.77
C LEU A 48 1.76 3.26 5.52
N GLY A 49 2.60 4.30 5.62
CA GLY A 49 3.54 4.68 4.57
C GLY A 49 4.60 3.60 4.32
N GLY A 50 5.14 2.99 5.38
CA GLY A 50 6.06 1.86 5.29
C GLY A 50 5.41 0.62 4.65
N ALA A 51 4.16 0.33 4.99
CA ALA A 51 3.41 -0.74 4.34
C ALA A 51 3.25 -0.48 2.83
N HIS A 52 3.02 0.76 2.41
CA HIS A 52 2.97 1.13 0.99
C HIS A 52 4.32 0.96 0.28
N ALA A 53 5.44 1.22 0.97
CA ALA A 53 6.77 0.91 0.45
C ALA A 53 6.95 -0.61 0.25
N MET A 54 6.48 -1.42 1.19
CA MET A 54 6.47 -2.88 1.05
C MET A 54 5.56 -3.35 -0.11
N VAL A 55 4.45 -2.65 -0.36
CA VAL A 55 3.60 -2.91 -1.54
C VAL A 55 4.38 -2.66 -2.83
N ALA A 56 4.97 -1.48 -2.98
CA ALA A 56 5.67 -1.10 -4.21
C ALA A 56 6.88 -1.99 -4.49
N LEU A 57 7.76 -2.15 -3.49
CA LEU A 57 8.97 -2.95 -3.62
C LEU A 57 8.64 -4.44 -3.73
N GLY A 58 7.75 -4.95 -2.88
CA GLY A 58 7.42 -6.36 -2.84
C GLY A 58 6.73 -6.85 -4.11
N ALA A 59 5.85 -6.03 -4.72
CA ALA A 59 5.21 -6.38 -5.98
C ALA A 59 6.22 -6.55 -7.12
N ARG A 60 7.19 -5.62 -7.21
CA ARG A 60 8.25 -5.67 -8.21
C ARG A 60 9.22 -6.83 -8.02
N HIS A 61 9.56 -7.14 -6.77
CA HIS A 61 10.48 -8.23 -6.43
C HIS A 61 9.79 -9.59 -6.24
N GLN A 62 8.54 -9.74 -6.69
CA GLN A 62 7.79 -11.00 -6.63
C GLN A 62 7.66 -11.59 -5.21
N SER A 63 7.64 -10.72 -4.19
CA SER A 63 7.57 -11.13 -2.77
C SER A 63 6.13 -11.16 -2.28
N VAL A 64 5.70 -12.27 -1.65
CA VAL A 64 4.36 -12.39 -1.05
C VAL A 64 4.08 -11.34 0.03
N ALA A 65 5.14 -10.71 0.59
CA ALA A 65 5.02 -9.65 1.59
C ALA A 65 4.13 -8.48 1.13
N TYR A 66 4.10 -8.17 -0.17
CA TYR A 66 3.27 -7.09 -0.69
C TYR A 66 1.77 -7.39 -0.51
N VAL A 67 1.35 -8.65 -0.60
CA VAL A 67 -0.05 -9.05 -0.42
C VAL A 67 -0.47 -8.90 1.04
N TYR A 68 0.41 -9.29 1.97
CA TYR A 68 0.18 -9.08 3.40
C TYR A 68 0.17 -7.59 3.75
N ALA A 69 1.04 -6.79 3.13
CA ALA A 69 1.05 -5.34 3.30
C ALA A 69 -0.27 -4.70 2.83
N ILE A 70 -0.85 -5.13 1.70
CA ILE A 70 -2.18 -4.69 1.26
C ILE A 70 -3.24 -5.03 2.32
N GLY A 71 -3.21 -6.24 2.89
CA GLY A 71 -4.13 -6.63 3.97
C GLY A 71 -3.97 -5.77 5.22
N PHE A 72 -2.74 -5.48 5.62
CA PHE A 72 -2.45 -4.59 6.76
C PHE A 72 -2.97 -3.17 6.52
N ILE A 73 -2.72 -2.61 5.32
CA ILE A 73 -3.22 -1.28 4.93
C ILE A 73 -4.75 -1.26 4.99
N PHE A 74 -5.42 -2.30 4.49
CA PHE A 74 -6.89 -2.34 4.47
C PHE A 74 -7.47 -2.27 5.88
N VAL A 75 -6.92 -3.06 6.81
CA VAL A 75 -7.34 -3.03 8.22
C VAL A 75 -7.05 -1.67 8.84
N GLY A 76 -5.85 -1.11 8.59
CA GLY A 76 -5.48 0.22 9.09
C GLY A 76 -6.41 1.33 8.60
N ASP A 77 -6.69 1.37 7.29
CA ASP A 77 -7.59 2.34 6.68
C ASP A 77 -9.02 2.21 7.21
N LEU A 78 -9.49 0.98 7.42
CA LEU A 78 -10.82 0.73 7.98
C LEU A 78 -10.91 1.21 9.44
N LEU A 79 -9.88 0.97 10.25
CA LEU A 79 -9.81 1.49 11.61
C LEU A 79 -9.80 3.01 11.63
N LEU A 80 -9.04 3.66 10.73
CA LEU A 80 -9.05 5.12 10.57
C LEU A 80 -10.45 5.61 10.18
N ALA A 81 -11.13 4.94 9.25
CA ALA A 81 -12.47 5.32 8.80
C ALA A 81 -13.53 5.22 9.90
N ILE A 82 -13.45 4.18 10.74
CA ILE A 82 -14.43 3.94 11.81
C ILE A 82 -14.18 4.85 13.01
N PHE A 83 -12.92 4.98 13.44
CA PHE A 83 -12.59 5.58 14.73
C PHE A 83 -12.04 7.01 14.64
N VAL A 84 -11.59 7.46 13.46
CA VAL A 84 -10.92 8.76 13.31
C VAL A 84 -11.69 9.70 12.40
N ASP A 85 -11.90 9.34 11.14
CA ASP A 85 -12.60 10.18 10.17
C ASP A 85 -13.20 9.34 9.04
N VAL A 86 -14.52 9.46 8.83
CA VAL A 86 -15.25 8.79 7.74
C VAL A 86 -14.68 9.10 6.35
N ARG A 87 -13.99 10.23 6.17
CA ARG A 87 -13.31 10.58 4.91
C ARG A 87 -12.22 9.56 4.55
N ALA A 88 -11.64 8.86 5.53
CA ALA A 88 -10.67 7.78 5.30
C ALA A 88 -11.27 6.57 4.57
N LEU A 89 -12.61 6.49 4.38
CA LEU A 89 -13.22 5.51 3.46
C LEU A 89 -12.66 5.60 2.03
N THR A 90 -12.16 6.77 1.62
CA THR A 90 -11.44 6.90 0.34
C THR A 90 -10.15 6.09 0.29
N LEU A 91 -9.41 5.99 1.41
CA LEU A 91 -8.22 5.14 1.52
C LEU A 91 -8.61 3.66 1.47
N VAL A 92 -9.70 3.27 2.14
CA VAL A 92 -10.24 1.91 2.07
C VAL A 92 -10.57 1.53 0.62
N ALA A 93 -11.24 2.41 -0.12
CA ALA A 93 -11.56 2.18 -1.53
C ALA A 93 -10.29 2.04 -2.39
N PHE A 94 -9.27 2.85 -2.14
CA PHE A 94 -7.96 2.73 -2.79
C PHE A 94 -7.30 1.38 -2.52
N THR A 95 -7.36 0.91 -1.28
CA THR A 95 -6.78 -0.36 -0.89
C THR A 95 -7.55 -1.56 -1.47
N ILE A 96 -8.86 -1.44 -1.68
CA ILE A 96 -9.65 -2.41 -2.44
C ILE A 96 -9.16 -2.51 -3.89
N VAL A 97 -8.80 -1.39 -4.53
CA VAL A 97 -8.22 -1.40 -5.88
C VAL A 97 -6.88 -2.14 -5.89
N LEU A 98 -6.01 -1.90 -4.91
CA LEU A 98 -4.76 -2.65 -4.74
C LEU A 98 -5.02 -4.15 -4.59
N ALA A 99 -5.99 -4.53 -3.74
CA ALA A 99 -6.37 -5.93 -3.53
C ALA A 99 -6.91 -6.58 -4.81
N ALA A 100 -7.74 -5.87 -5.58
CA ALA A 100 -8.27 -6.35 -6.85
C ALA A 100 -7.14 -6.56 -7.89
N LEU A 101 -6.19 -5.63 -7.97
CA LEU A 101 -5.01 -5.77 -8.83
C LEU A 101 -4.14 -6.95 -8.40
N ALA A 102 -3.92 -7.13 -7.10
CA ALA A 102 -3.16 -8.26 -6.55
C ALA A 102 -3.86 -9.61 -6.80
N ALA A 103 -5.19 -9.64 -6.78
CA ALA A 103 -5.99 -10.82 -7.06
C ALA A 103 -6.07 -11.19 -8.56
N SER A 104 -5.62 -10.30 -9.46
CA SER A 104 -5.63 -10.55 -10.90
C SER A 104 -4.81 -11.78 -11.30
N ASN A 105 -5.20 -12.46 -12.38
CA ASN A 105 -4.48 -13.63 -12.89
C ASN A 105 -3.04 -13.31 -13.28
N SER A 106 -2.77 -12.11 -13.79
CA SER A 106 -1.42 -11.64 -14.12
C SER A 106 -0.54 -11.49 -12.88
N ALA A 107 -1.05 -10.84 -11.82
CA ALA A 107 -0.30 -10.66 -10.57
C ALA A 107 -0.04 -12.00 -9.86
N ARG A 108 -1.02 -12.91 -9.84
CA ARG A 108 -0.84 -14.24 -9.26
C ARG A 108 0.19 -15.08 -10.00
N ARG A 109 0.20 -15.04 -11.34
CA ARG A 109 1.22 -15.74 -12.14
C ARG A 109 2.61 -15.14 -11.93
N TRP A 110 2.70 -13.82 -11.86
CA TRP A 110 3.95 -13.11 -11.56
C TRP A 110 4.54 -13.50 -10.21
N LEU A 111 3.70 -13.68 -9.19
CA LEU A 111 4.16 -14.12 -7.87
C LEU A 111 4.64 -15.58 -7.88
N ARG A 112 4.02 -16.45 -8.70
CA ARG A 112 4.35 -17.88 -8.77
C ARG A 112 5.58 -18.19 -9.63
N SER A 113 6.04 -17.27 -10.48
CA SER A 113 7.22 -17.53 -11.31
C SER A 113 8.52 -17.64 -10.50
N THR A 114 8.54 -17.25 -9.23
CA THR A 114 9.68 -17.46 -8.32
C THR A 114 9.63 -18.81 -7.59
N SER A 115 8.45 -19.44 -7.48
CA SER A 115 8.28 -20.70 -6.74
C SER A 115 8.53 -21.97 -7.57
N ASN A 116 8.68 -21.82 -8.89
CA ASN A 116 9.11 -22.90 -9.79
C ASN A 116 10.27 -22.37 -10.66
N PRO A 117 11.53 -22.46 -10.19
CA PRO A 117 12.65 -22.34 -11.10
C PRO A 117 12.58 -23.53 -12.07
N ALA A 118 12.44 -23.22 -13.36
CA ALA A 118 12.59 -24.22 -14.42
C ALA A 118 14.01 -24.80 -14.43
#